data_AF-A0A195EE08-F1
#
_entry.id   AF-A0A195EE08-F1
#
_cell.length_a   1.000
_cell.length_b   1.000
_cell.length_c   1.000
_cell.angle_alpha   90.00
_cell.angle_beta   90.00
_cell.angle_gamma   90.00
#
_symmetry.space_group_name_H-M   'P 1'
#
loop_
_entity.id
_entity.type
_entity.pdbx_description
1 polymer ?
#
loop_
_entity_poly.entity_id
_entity_poly.type
_entity_poly.pdbx_seq_one_letter_code
_entity_poly.pdbx_strand_id
1 'polypeptide(L)'
;MSRKYTILTLMIVMITLVVSIQGEADAPLPNCEAGFSYYNGCNSCLCDLVESKWFCTTRWCGGVRLIKPPCSLPERKCIPEKQYFDGCNTCFCTSKSTIVCTKKLCWEFSNLYNMTRMAQLLPPPSDFWQ
;
A
#
# COMPACT_ATOMS: atom_id res chain seq x y z
N MET A 1 0.77 -14.25 53.90
CA MET A 1 0.69 -13.23 52.81
C MET A 1 -0.78 -12.86 52.64
N SER A 2 -1.17 -11.59 52.77
CA SER A 2 -2.59 -11.21 52.87
C SER A 2 -3.33 -11.38 51.53
N ARG A 3 -4.59 -11.83 51.56
CA ARG A 3 -5.48 -12.03 50.40
C ARG A 3 -5.53 -10.83 49.43
N LYS A 4 -5.28 -9.63 49.96
CA LYS A 4 -5.20 -8.39 49.17
C LYS A 4 -3.96 -8.36 48.26
N TYR A 5 -2.83 -8.88 48.73
CA TYR A 5 -1.59 -8.94 47.96
C TYR A 5 -1.67 -9.96 46.83
N THR A 6 -2.29 -11.13 47.06
CA THR A 6 -2.46 -12.14 46.00
C THR A 6 -3.39 -11.65 44.90
N ILE A 7 -4.48 -10.96 45.23
CA ILE A 7 -5.37 -10.34 44.24
C ILE A 7 -4.62 -9.27 43.43
N LEU A 8 -3.85 -8.41 44.11
CA LEU A 8 -3.07 -7.36 43.45
C LEU A 8 -2.03 -7.95 42.49
N THR A 9 -1.31 -9.00 42.90
CA THR A 9 -0.35 -9.67 42.02
C THR A 9 -1.01 -10.32 40.82
N LEU A 10 -2.17 -10.96 40.98
CA LEU A 10 -2.89 -11.56 39.85
C LEU A 10 -3.39 -10.50 38.86
N MET A 11 -3.87 -9.34 39.36
CA MET A 11 -4.28 -8.24 38.49
C MET A 11 -3.11 -7.68 37.69
N ILE A 12 -1.94 -7.48 38.32
CA ILE A 12 -0.73 -7.02 37.64
C ILE A 12 -0.29 -8.00 36.56
N VAL A 13 -0.25 -9.31 36.87
CA VAL A 13 0.11 -10.36 35.90
C VAL A 13 -0.84 -10.36 34.70
N MET A 14 -2.16 -10.28 34.95
CA MET A 14 -3.15 -10.23 33.87
C MET A 14 -2.98 -8.97 32.99
N ILE A 15 -2.71 -7.80 33.58
CA ILE A 15 -2.46 -6.57 32.81
C ILE A 15 -1.19 -6.73 31.94
N THR A 16 -0.11 -7.29 32.48
CA THR A 16 1.14 -7.50 31.71
C THR A 16 0.98 -8.51 30.58
N LEU A 17 0.17 -9.55 30.79
CA LEU A 17 -0.17 -10.53 29.74
C LEU A 17 -0.99 -9.87 28.63
N VAL A 18 -1.95 -9.00 28.96
CA VAL A 18 -2.76 -8.25 27.98
C VAL A 18 -1.93 -7.27 27.16
N VAL A 19 -0.99 -6.55 27.79
CA VAL A 19 -0.09 -5.62 27.08
C VAL A 19 0.82 -6.37 26.09
N SER A 20 1.22 -7.61 26.39
CA SER A 20 2.08 -8.42 25.52
C SER A 20 1.38 -8.95 24.26
N ILE A 21 0.05 -9.10 24.28
CA ILE A 21 -0.75 -9.60 23.14
C ILE A 21 -1.26 -8.48 22.22
N GLN A 22 -1.15 -7.21 22.60
CA GLN A 22 -1.63 -6.07 21.82
C GLN A 22 -0.54 -5.29 21.08
N GLY A 23 0.71 -5.76 21.15
CA GLY A 23 1.86 -5.13 20.50
C GLY A 23 1.94 -5.38 18.99
N GLU A 24 0.92 -5.01 18.24
CA GLU A 24 1.07 -4.77 16.80
C GLU A 24 1.67 -3.37 16.67
N ALA A 25 3.00 -3.30 16.77
CA ALA A 25 3.71 -2.06 16.47
C ALA A 25 3.43 -1.72 15.01
N ASP A 26 2.57 -0.73 14.78
CA ASP A 26 2.32 -0.16 13.47
C ASP A 26 3.68 0.18 12.85
N ALA A 27 4.10 -0.64 11.88
CA ALA A 27 5.37 -0.46 11.21
C ALA A 27 5.44 0.97 10.65
N PRO A 28 6.57 1.69 10.82
CA PRO A 28 6.74 3.03 10.28
C PRO A 28 6.37 3.06 8.79
N LEU A 29 5.64 4.10 8.39
CA LEU A 29 5.25 4.29 7.00
C LEU A 29 6.50 4.37 6.09
N PRO A 30 6.52 3.70 4.92
CA PRO A 30 7.62 3.79 3.99
C PRO A 30 7.76 5.21 3.44
N ASN A 31 8.99 5.66 3.20
CA ASN A 31 9.29 6.91 2.49
C ASN A 31 8.56 6.93 1.14
N CYS A 32 8.20 8.11 0.65
CA CYS A 32 7.44 8.25 -0.60
C CYS A 32 8.15 9.13 -1.63
N GLU A 33 7.73 9.01 -2.89
CA GLU A 33 8.24 9.81 -3.99
C GLU A 33 7.36 11.05 -4.23
N ALA A 34 8.01 12.20 -4.40
CA ALA A 34 7.38 13.50 -4.57
C ALA A 34 6.35 13.49 -5.70
N GLY A 35 5.12 13.96 -5.42
CA GLY A 35 4.03 14.02 -6.40
C GLY A 35 3.14 12.77 -6.46
N PHE A 36 3.49 11.70 -5.75
CA PHE A 36 2.58 10.56 -5.59
C PHE A 36 1.42 10.90 -4.65
N SER A 37 0.24 10.36 -4.95
CA SER A 37 -0.93 10.44 -4.09
C SER A 37 -1.69 9.12 -4.09
N TYR A 38 -2.37 8.82 -2.99
CA TYR A 38 -3.23 7.64 -2.89
C TYR A 38 -4.41 7.91 -1.95
N TYR A 39 -5.44 7.07 -2.06
CA TYR A 39 -6.58 7.06 -1.15
C TYR A 39 -6.50 5.82 -0.27
N ASN A 40 -6.42 6.01 1.05
CA ASN A 40 -6.26 4.90 2.00
C ASN A 40 -7.58 4.19 2.36
N GLY A 41 -8.65 4.43 1.58
CA GLY A 41 -10.00 3.94 1.88
C GLY A 41 -10.85 4.92 2.70
N CYS A 42 -10.28 6.03 3.17
CA CYS A 42 -11.01 7.08 3.91
C CYS A 42 -10.42 8.48 3.69
N ASN A 43 -9.09 8.57 3.79
CA ASN A 43 -8.31 9.78 3.65
C ASN A 43 -7.51 9.79 2.35
N SER A 44 -7.40 10.98 1.78
CA SER A 44 -6.54 11.24 0.63
C SER A 44 -5.16 11.64 1.13
N CYS A 45 -4.12 11.03 0.58
CA CYS A 45 -2.74 11.20 0.98
C CYS A 45 -1.90 11.69 -0.19
N LEU A 46 -0.99 12.63 0.08
CA LEU A 46 0.00 13.20 -0.84
C LEU A 46 1.39 12.93 -0.27
N CYS A 47 2.37 12.66 -1.13
CA CYS A 47 3.76 12.68 -0.75
C CYS A 47 4.33 14.10 -0.81
N ASP A 48 4.90 14.57 0.31
CA ASP A 48 5.60 15.85 0.37
C ASP A 48 6.83 15.88 -0.52
N LEU A 49 7.06 17.05 -1.13
CA LEU A 49 8.12 17.27 -2.12
C LEU A 49 9.52 17.35 -1.50
N VAL A 50 9.62 17.61 -0.19
CA VAL A 50 10.89 17.91 0.49
C VAL A 50 11.31 16.79 1.44
N GLU A 51 10.36 16.29 2.23
CA GLU A 51 10.64 15.34 3.31
C GLU A 51 10.38 13.87 2.93
N SER A 52 9.85 13.59 1.74
CA SER A 52 9.45 12.22 1.32
C SER A 52 8.52 11.54 2.32
N LYS A 53 7.63 12.32 2.95
CA LYS A 53 6.64 11.86 3.94
C LYS A 53 5.22 11.97 3.41
N TRP A 54 4.36 11.08 3.88
CA TRP A 54 2.93 11.10 3.56
C TRP A 54 2.18 12.13 4.41
N PHE A 55 1.48 13.02 3.72
CA PHE A 55 0.51 13.95 4.29
C PHE A 55 -0.90 13.53 3.88
N CYS A 56 -1.69 13.08 4.84
CA CYS A 56 -3.06 12.64 4.61
C CYS A 56 -4.06 13.63 5.19
N THR A 57 -5.25 13.71 4.59
CA THR A 57 -6.41 14.31 5.24
C THR A 57 -6.72 13.58 6.55
N THR A 58 -7.42 14.23 7.47
CA THR A 58 -7.72 13.70 8.81
C THR A 58 -9.23 13.54 9.05
N ARG A 59 -9.93 12.93 8.09
CA ARG A 59 -11.34 12.58 8.23
C ARG A 59 -11.48 11.41 9.21
N TRP A 60 -12.57 11.41 9.98
CA TRP A 60 -12.91 10.28 10.84
C TRP A 60 -13.34 9.08 9.99
N CYS A 61 -12.64 7.95 10.16
CA CYS A 61 -12.81 6.77 9.31
C CYS A 61 -13.64 5.65 9.94
N GLY A 62 -14.09 5.81 11.19
CA GLY A 62 -14.75 4.73 11.93
C GLY A 62 -13.89 3.47 12.02
N GLY A 63 -14.54 2.29 12.00
CA GLY A 63 -13.89 0.97 12.03
C GLY A 63 -13.39 0.47 10.67
N VAL A 64 -13.20 1.36 9.69
CA VAL A 64 -12.72 0.98 8.35
C VAL A 64 -11.25 0.58 8.43
N ARG A 65 -10.91 -0.55 7.82
CA ARG A 65 -9.51 -0.96 7.64
C ARG A 65 -8.85 -0.06 6.60
N LEU A 66 -7.86 0.72 7.04
CA LEU A 66 -7.11 1.60 6.14
C LEU A 66 -6.16 0.81 5.25
N ILE A 67 -6.12 1.19 3.98
CA ILE A 67 -5.17 0.68 3.00
C ILE A 67 -3.82 1.32 3.30
N LYS A 68 -2.79 0.50 3.56
CA LYS A 68 -1.43 1.01 3.78
C LYS A 68 -0.93 1.76 2.53
N PRO A 69 -0.07 2.78 2.68
CA PRO A 69 0.51 3.44 1.52
C PRO A 69 1.21 2.43 0.63
N PRO A 70 1.18 2.66 -0.69
CA PRO A 70 2.01 1.88 -1.60
C PRO A 70 3.45 2.02 -1.11
N CYS A 71 4.06 0.91 -0.72
CA CYS A 71 5.47 0.93 -0.37
C CYS A 71 6.22 1.55 -1.54
N SER A 72 7.12 2.50 -1.29
CA SER A 72 8.29 2.67 -2.14
C SER A 72 9.05 1.35 -2.04
N LEU A 73 8.60 0.39 -2.83
CA LEU A 73 9.26 -0.88 -2.90
C LEU A 73 10.69 -0.55 -3.34
N PRO A 74 11.73 -0.94 -2.57
CA PRO A 74 13.11 -0.73 -2.98
C PRO A 74 13.18 -1.23 -4.41
N GLU A 75 13.48 -0.34 -5.37
CA GLU A 75 13.32 -0.53 -6.82
C GLU A 75 13.14 -2.02 -7.15
N ARG A 76 11.90 -2.51 -7.13
CA ARG A 76 11.69 -3.95 -7.28
C ARG A 76 12.15 -4.26 -8.69
N LYS A 77 13.28 -4.95 -8.78
CA LYS A 77 13.86 -5.31 -10.05
C LYS A 77 12.90 -6.29 -10.70
N CYS A 78 12.39 -5.92 -11.87
CA CYS A 78 11.68 -6.90 -12.68
C CYS A 78 12.66 -8.02 -13.09
N ILE A 79 12.13 -9.22 -13.29
CA ILE A 79 12.90 -10.34 -13.81
C ILE A 79 13.20 -10.06 -15.29
N PRO A 80 14.48 -9.97 -15.72
CA PRO A 80 14.82 -9.72 -17.11
C PRO A 80 14.08 -10.63 -18.08
N GLU A 81 13.68 -10.08 -19.22
CA GLU A 81 12.95 -10.77 -20.30
C GLU A 81 11.51 -11.19 -19.97
N LYS A 82 11.06 -11.08 -18.71
CA LYS A 82 9.63 -11.26 -18.41
C LYS A 82 8.79 -10.18 -19.08
N GLN A 83 7.57 -10.56 -19.41
CA GLN A 83 6.59 -9.70 -20.05
C GLN A 83 5.25 -9.80 -19.32
N TYR A 84 4.48 -8.72 -19.38
CA TYR A 84 3.09 -8.72 -18.94
C TYR A 84 2.25 -7.83 -19.88
N PHE A 85 0.94 -8.03 -19.82
CA PHE A 85 -0.02 -7.21 -20.55
C PHE A 85 -0.78 -6.34 -19.54
N ASP A 86 -0.76 -5.02 -19.72
CA ASP A 86 -1.40 -4.07 -18.82
C ASP A 86 -2.89 -3.84 -19.15
N GLY A 87 -3.50 -4.70 -19.96
CA GLY A 87 -4.86 -4.51 -20.48
C GLY A 87 -4.93 -3.75 -21.80
N CYS A 88 -3.83 -3.14 -22.25
CA CYS A 88 -3.79 -2.38 -23.51
C CYS A 88 -2.43 -2.47 -24.22
N ASN A 89 -1.35 -2.29 -23.46
CA ASN A 89 0.04 -2.35 -23.87
C ASN A 89 0.69 -3.65 -23.42
N THR A 90 1.66 -4.07 -24.25
CA THR A 90 2.60 -5.12 -23.86
C THR A 90 3.82 -4.46 -23.23
N CYS A 91 4.16 -4.91 -22.04
CA CYS A 91 5.28 -4.42 -21.25
C CYS A 91 6.30 -5.53 -21.05
N PHE A 92 7.59 -5.20 -21.10
CA PHE A 92 8.67 -6.14 -20.88
C PHE A 92 9.75 -5.57 -19.98
N CYS A 93 10.41 -6.45 -19.25
CA CYS A 93 11.56 -6.13 -18.43
C CYS A 93 12.85 -6.22 -19.25
N THR A 94 13.61 -5.12 -19.30
CA THR A 94 14.93 -5.09 -19.93
C THR A 94 15.98 -5.79 -19.07
N SER A 95 17.14 -6.08 -19.65
CA SER A 95 18.30 -6.63 -18.92
C SER A 95 18.81 -5.73 -17.79
N LYS A 96 18.47 -4.43 -17.80
CA LYS A 96 18.78 -3.46 -16.76
C LYS A 96 17.71 -3.36 -15.67
N SER A 97 16.76 -4.29 -15.62
CA SER A 97 15.60 -4.27 -14.71
C SER A 97 14.71 -3.04 -14.86
N THR A 98 14.67 -2.43 -16.06
CA THR A 98 13.77 -1.34 -16.41
C THR A 98 12.57 -1.87 -17.21
N ILE A 99 11.37 -1.39 -16.91
CA ILE A 99 10.14 -1.76 -17.62
C ILE A 99 9.97 -0.85 -18.84
N VAL A 100 9.69 -1.44 -19.99
CA VAL A 100 9.35 -0.72 -21.23
C VAL A 100 8.05 -1.28 -21.78
N CYS A 101 7.12 -0.39 -22.15
CA CYS A 101 5.81 -0.75 -22.69
C CYS A 101 5.63 -0.19 -24.10
N THR A 102 4.77 -0.84 -24.90
CA THR A 102 4.19 -0.21 -26.09
C THR A 102 3.42 1.06 -25.71
N LYS A 103 3.14 1.93 -26.69
CA LYS A 103 2.44 3.22 -26.48
C LYS A 103 1.12 3.29 -27.26
N LYS A 104 0.23 2.33 -27.02
CA LYS A 104 -1.14 2.35 -27.55
C LYS A 104 -1.97 3.34 -26.74
N LEU A 105 -2.92 4.01 -27.39
CA LEU A 105 -3.91 4.83 -26.72
C LEU A 105 -4.97 3.91 -26.11
N CYS A 106 -5.12 3.94 -24.80
CA CYS A 106 -5.93 2.97 -24.07
C CYS A 106 -7.30 3.53 -23.71
N TRP A 107 -8.33 3.00 -24.36
CA TRP A 107 -9.72 3.34 -24.12
C TRP A 107 -10.55 2.10 -23.82
N GLU A 108 -11.54 2.27 -22.96
CA GLU A 108 -12.52 1.23 -22.64
C GLU A 108 -13.92 1.84 -22.67
N PHE A 109 -14.90 1.02 -23.03
CA PHE A 109 -16.30 1.41 -22.97
C PHE A 109 -16.87 0.98 -21.62
N SER A 110 -17.46 1.91 -20.88
CA SER A 110 -18.22 1.54 -19.69
C SER A 110 -19.69 1.50 -19.98
N ASN A 111 -20.25 0.33 -19.71
CA ASN A 111 -21.68 0.13 -19.73
C ASN A 111 -22.41 0.94 -18.63
N LEU A 112 -21.73 1.28 -17.52
CA LEU A 112 -22.34 2.02 -16.40
C LEU A 112 -22.73 3.44 -16.79
N TYR A 113 -21.98 4.07 -17.69
CA TYR A 113 -22.20 5.47 -18.09
C TYR A 113 -22.38 5.63 -19.61
N ASN A 114 -22.46 4.52 -20.35
CA ASN A 114 -22.70 4.46 -21.80
C ASN A 114 -21.78 5.40 -22.60
N MET A 115 -20.48 5.40 -22.30
CA MET A 115 -19.49 6.21 -22.99
C MET A 115 -18.10 5.55 -22.93
N THR A 116 -17.20 6.04 -23.78
CA THR A 116 -15.79 5.63 -23.83
C THR A 116 -14.96 6.48 -22.86
N ARG A 117 -14.14 5.86 -22.00
CA ARG A 117 -13.19 6.54 -21.12
C ARG A 117 -11.76 6.04 -21.36
N MET A 118 -10.80 6.72 -20.74
CA MET A 118 -9.43 6.22 -20.59
C MET A 118 -9.42 4.92 -19.78
N ALA A 119 -8.89 3.86 -20.38
CA ALA A 119 -8.82 2.55 -19.75
C ALA A 119 -7.88 2.57 -18.54
N GLN A 120 -8.25 1.84 -17.50
CA GLN A 120 -7.37 1.62 -16.36
C GLN A 120 -6.35 0.52 -16.70
N LEU A 121 -5.06 0.81 -16.53
CA LEU A 121 -4.00 -0.16 -16.80
C LEU A 121 -3.91 -1.19 -15.66
N LEU A 122 -3.72 -2.46 -16.02
CA LEU A 122 -3.48 -3.57 -15.11
C LEU A 122 -2.04 -3.52 -14.59
N PRO A 123 -1.83 -3.75 -13.28
CA PRO A 123 -0.48 -3.78 -12.71
C PRO A 123 0.28 -5.05 -13.15
N PRO A 124 1.63 -5.04 -13.09
CA PRO A 124 2.42 -6.26 -13.32
C PRO A 124 2.07 -7.35 -12.30
N PRO A 125 2.01 -8.63 -12.71
CA PRO A 125 1.69 -9.73 -11.81
C PRO A 125 2.80 -9.94 -10.77
N SER A 126 2.49 -10.61 -9.66
CA SER A 126 3.42 -10.77 -8.55
C SER A 126 4.70 -11.53 -8.93
N ASP A 127 4.61 -12.45 -9.88
CA ASP A 127 5.74 -13.22 -10.39
C ASP A 127 6.61 -12.43 -11.38
N PHE A 128 6.24 -11.20 -11.76
CA PHE A 128 7.05 -10.33 -12.62
C PHE A 128 8.30 -9.77 -11.90
N TRP A 129 8.31 -9.82 -10.58
CA TRP A 129 9.30 -9.19 -9.70
C TRP A 129 10.29 -10.22 -9.14
N GLN A 130 11.54 -9.78 -8.90
CA GLN A 130 12.55 -10.52 -8.12
C GLN A 130 12.30 -10.46 -6.62
#